data_AF-A0A353Q8B0-F1
#
_entry.id   AF-A0A353Q8B0-F1
#
_cell.length_a   1.000
_cell.length_b   1.000
_cell.length_c   1.000
_cell.angle_alpha   90.00
_cell.angle_beta   90.00
_cell.angle_gamma   90.00
#
_symmetry.space_group_name_H-M   'P 1'
#
loop_
_entity.id
_entity.type
_entity.pdbx_description
1 polymer ?
#
loop_
_entity_poly.entity_id
_entity_poly.type
_entity_poly.pdbx_seq_one_letter_code
_entity_poly.pdbx_strand_id
1 'polypeptide(L)'
;METKNYDNVVHIGRKIERIRRLRGMTQSELANTLGVTRQAVSKMEQTEKMDDERVEEIASALGVTVEGLKKYNEETVLYCTNNFNENCHVSASNIGPINSVENFNHFPLEKIVEFYEKQLEKEREKFESLKKEKE
;
A
#
# COMPACT_ATOMS: atom_id res chain seq x y z
N MET A 1 -22.08 7.55 -3.32
CA MET A 1 -21.35 7.84 -2.07
C MET A 1 -20.02 8.44 -2.48
N GLU A 2 -19.76 9.68 -2.10
CA GLU A 2 -18.47 10.33 -2.36
C GLU A 2 -17.38 9.60 -1.55
N THR A 3 -16.51 8.87 -2.24
CA THR A 3 -15.27 8.38 -1.66
C THR A 3 -14.39 9.61 -1.43
N LYS A 4 -14.33 10.07 -0.18
CA LYS A 4 -13.38 11.12 0.22
C LYS A 4 -11.98 10.58 -0.04
N ASN A 5 -11.39 11.04 -1.12
CA ASN A 5 -10.04 10.70 -1.52
C ASN A 5 -9.09 11.38 -0.52
N TYR A 6 -8.44 10.58 0.35
CA TYR A 6 -7.52 11.03 1.39
C TYR A 6 -6.06 11.07 0.91
N ASP A 7 -5.85 10.99 -0.40
CA ASP A 7 -4.50 10.94 -0.95
C ASP A 7 -3.83 12.32 -0.91
N ASN A 8 -2.61 12.32 -0.37
CA ASN A 8 -1.64 13.43 -0.28
C ASN A 8 -1.81 14.49 0.81
N VAL A 9 -2.29 14.13 2.01
CA VAL A 9 -2.14 15.06 3.14
C VAL A 9 -0.78 14.85 3.83
N VAL A 10 0.09 15.86 3.72
CA VAL A 10 1.38 16.08 4.44
C VAL A 10 1.18 16.16 5.97
N HIS A 11 0.03 15.71 6.49
CA HIS A 11 -0.38 15.88 7.86
C HIS A 11 0.06 14.67 8.69
N ILE A 12 1.16 14.83 9.42
CA ILE A 12 1.76 13.76 10.22
C ILE A 12 0.81 13.24 11.31
N GLY A 13 0.03 14.13 11.94
CA GLY A 13 -0.96 13.76 12.94
C GLY A 13 -2.02 12.77 12.45
N ARG A 14 -2.50 12.91 11.20
CA ARG A 14 -3.46 11.96 10.61
C ARG A 14 -2.82 10.60 10.36
N LYS A 15 -1.54 10.55 9.96
CA LYS A 15 -0.80 9.30 9.80
C LYS A 15 -0.66 8.57 11.14
N ILE A 16 -0.34 9.32 12.20
CA ILE A 16 -0.28 8.82 13.59
C ILE A 16 -1.63 8.23 14.02
N GLU A 17 -2.73 8.97 13.80
CA GLU A 17 -4.08 8.49 14.13
C GLU A 17 -4.42 7.17 13.43
N ARG A 18 -4.13 7.09 12.12
CA ARG A 18 -4.41 5.89 11.32
C ARG A 18 -3.60 4.70 11.78
N ILE A 19 -2.28 4.85 11.96
CA ILE A 19 -1.42 3.78 12.45
C ILE A 19 -1.83 3.35 13.86
N ARG A 20 -2.14 4.29 14.75
CA ARG A 20 -2.63 3.96 16.10
C ARG A 20 -3.89 3.08 16.05
N ARG A 21 -4.85 3.43 15.19
CA ARG A 21 -6.07 2.63 15.00
C ARG A 21 -5.78 1.26 14.40
N LEU A 22 -4.88 1.16 13.43
CA LEU A 22 -4.43 -0.13 12.87
C LEU A 22 -3.76 -1.02 13.92
N ARG A 23 -3.07 -0.41 14.89
CA ARG A 23 -2.50 -1.10 16.06
C ARG A 23 -3.54 -1.50 17.12
N GLY A 24 -4.81 -1.14 16.93
CA GLY A 24 -5.87 -1.38 17.92
C GLY A 24 -5.73 -0.57 19.21
N MET A 25 -4.92 0.49 19.20
CA MET A 25 -4.65 1.31 20.40
C MET A 25 -5.64 2.47 20.52
N THR A 26 -6.14 2.72 21.72
CA THR A 26 -6.88 3.92 22.09
C THR A 26 -5.93 5.12 22.27
N GLN A 27 -6.47 6.34 22.22
CA GLN A 27 -5.67 7.55 22.52
C GLN A 27 -5.09 7.51 23.94
N SER A 28 -5.81 6.92 24.90
CA SER A 28 -5.36 6.81 26.29
C SER A 28 -4.19 5.83 26.43
N GLU A 29 -4.20 4.71 25.71
CA GLU A 29 -3.09 3.74 25.73
C GLU A 29 -1.81 4.32 25.10
N LEU A 30 -1.94 5.04 23.98
CA LEU A 30 -0.80 5.75 23.40
C LEU A 30 -0.28 6.84 24.34
N ALA A 31 -1.19 7.57 25.00
CA ALA A 31 -0.83 8.59 25.97
C ALA A 31 -0.05 8.01 27.17
N ASN A 32 -0.52 6.87 27.70
CA ASN A 32 0.16 6.15 28.78
C ASN A 32 1.56 5.70 28.36
N THR A 33 1.71 5.22 27.11
CA THR A 33 3.01 4.78 26.57
C THR A 33 3.98 5.96 26.41
N LEU A 34 3.48 7.12 26.01
CA LEU A 34 4.26 8.36 25.85
C LEU A 34 4.45 9.15 27.16
N GLY A 35 3.83 8.74 28.27
CA GLY A 35 3.85 9.50 29.51
C GLY A 35 3.16 10.88 29.43
N VAL A 36 2.17 11.02 28.54
CA VAL A 36 1.41 12.26 28.33
C VAL A 36 -0.08 12.07 28.59
N THR A 37 -0.88 13.13 28.45
CA THR A 37 -2.34 13.05 28.59
C THR A 37 -3.02 12.60 27.29
N ARG A 38 -4.20 11.99 27.39
CA ARG A 38 -5.04 11.66 26.22
C ARG A 38 -5.32 12.89 25.35
N GLN A 39 -5.53 14.04 25.98
CA GLN A 39 -5.76 15.31 25.30
C GLN A 39 -4.52 15.75 24.51
N ALA A 40 -3.32 15.54 25.04
CA ALA A 40 -2.08 15.78 24.30
C ALA A 40 -2.01 14.90 23.04
N VAL A 41 -2.35 13.60 23.14
CA VAL A 41 -2.44 12.71 21.97
C VAL A 41 -3.46 13.22 20.95
N SER A 42 -4.66 13.60 21.40
CA SER A 42 -5.67 14.16 20.51
C SER A 42 -5.19 15.42 19.78
N LYS A 43 -4.39 16.26 20.45
CA LYS A 43 -3.80 17.47 19.84
C LYS A 43 -2.69 17.10 18.85
N MET A 44 -1.85 16.12 19.18
CA MET A 44 -0.80 15.60 18.28
C MET A 44 -1.41 15.05 16.99
N GLU A 45 -2.52 14.30 17.07
CA GLU A 45 -3.22 13.76 15.89
C GLU A 45 -3.84 14.84 14.99
N GLN A 46 -4.19 16.00 15.56
CA GLN A 46 -4.70 17.17 14.82
C GLN A 46 -3.59 18.09 14.30
N THR A 47 -2.32 17.78 14.60
CA THR A 47 -1.19 18.61 14.22
C THR A 47 -0.64 18.22 12.84
N GLU A 48 -0.56 19.17 11.93
CA GLU A 48 -0.14 18.93 10.54
C GLU A 48 1.36 18.63 10.44
N LYS A 49 2.19 19.38 11.18
CA LYS A 49 3.66 19.24 11.20
C LYS A 49 4.16 19.13 12.63
N MET A 50 5.13 18.26 12.83
CA MET A 50 5.70 17.97 14.14
C MET A 50 7.20 17.84 14.00
N ASP A 51 7.91 18.17 15.07
CA ASP A 51 9.34 18.02 15.23
C ASP A 51 9.77 16.55 15.10
N ASP A 52 10.93 16.34 14.49
CA ASP A 52 11.41 14.99 14.18
C ASP A 52 11.64 14.15 15.46
N GLU A 53 12.17 14.76 16.52
CA GLU A 53 12.35 14.10 17.83
C GLU A 53 11.02 13.55 18.36
N ARG A 54 9.95 14.35 18.33
CA ARG A 54 8.62 13.91 18.75
C ARG A 54 8.04 12.83 17.82
N VAL A 55 8.29 12.91 16.51
CA VAL A 55 7.89 11.87 15.56
C VAL A 55 8.59 10.54 15.88
N GLU A 56 9.86 10.58 16.29
CA GLU A 56 10.64 9.41 16.71
C GLU A 56 10.09 8.76 17.99
N GLU A 57 9.75 9.57 18.99
CA GLU A 57 9.10 9.10 20.22
C GLU A 57 7.78 8.37 19.91
N ILE A 58 6.95 8.97 19.05
CA ILE A 58 5.64 8.42 18.69
C ILE A 58 5.78 7.18 17.83
N ALA A 59 6.71 7.14 16.88
CA ALA A 59 6.99 5.95 16.08
C ALA A 59 7.40 4.77 16.97
N SER A 60 8.27 5.03 17.95
CA SER A 60 8.71 4.04 18.94
C SER A 60 7.55 3.54 19.79
N ALA A 61 6.70 4.43 20.31
CA ALA A 61 5.52 4.08 21.09
C ALA A 61 4.47 3.27 20.29
N LEU A 62 4.37 3.52 18.99
CA LEU A 62 3.52 2.77 18.05
C LEU A 62 4.19 1.49 17.52
N GLY A 63 5.45 1.23 17.88
CA GLY A 63 6.24 0.08 17.43
C GLY A 63 6.55 0.06 15.93
N VAL A 64 6.55 1.21 15.26
CA VAL A 64 6.82 1.34 13.81
C VAL A 64 8.14 2.08 13.57
N THR A 65 8.69 1.97 12.36
CA THR A 65 9.83 2.81 11.97
C THR A 65 9.39 4.24 11.69
N VAL A 66 10.28 5.20 11.94
CA VAL A 66 10.08 6.63 11.65
C VAL A 66 9.77 6.85 10.17
N GLU A 67 10.54 6.17 9.31
CA GLU A 67 10.30 6.18 7.87
C GLU A 67 8.92 5.61 7.52
N GLY A 68 8.52 4.49 8.12
CA GLY A 68 7.21 3.88 7.90
C GLY A 68 6.06 4.81 8.31
N LEU A 69 6.20 5.51 9.44
CA LEU A 69 5.25 6.52 9.89
C LEU A 69 5.17 7.71 8.91
N LYS A 70 6.32 8.25 8.48
CA LYS A 70 6.39 9.38 7.53
C LYS A 70 5.88 9.02 6.14
N LYS A 71 6.20 7.83 5.64
CA LYS A 71 5.80 7.30 4.33
C LYS A 71 4.44 6.60 4.33
N TYR A 72 3.77 6.53 5.49
CA TYR A 72 2.46 5.89 5.59
C TYR A 72 1.49 6.45 4.55
N ASN A 73 0.88 5.53 3.83
CA ASN A 73 -0.21 5.72 2.89
C ASN A 73 -1.16 4.51 3.04
N GLU A 74 -2.45 4.78 3.19
CA GLU A 74 -3.50 3.78 3.37
C GLU A 74 -3.60 2.84 2.16
N GLU A 75 -3.43 3.37 0.94
CA GLU A 75 -3.42 2.58 -0.29
C GLU A 75 -2.25 1.58 -0.32
N THR A 76 -1.05 2.03 0.08
CA THR A 76 0.13 1.16 0.17
C THR A 76 -0.06 0.05 1.20
N VAL A 77 -0.68 0.35 2.35
CA VAL A 77 -0.98 -0.66 3.37
C VAL A 77 -1.99 -1.68 2.87
N LEU A 78 -3.06 -1.24 2.18
CA LEU A 78 -4.05 -2.14 1.59
C LEU A 78 -3.42 -3.05 0.53
N TYR A 79 -2.59 -2.47 -0.35
CA TYR A 79 -1.83 -3.22 -1.36
C TYR A 79 -0.91 -4.27 -0.70
N CYS A 80 -0.10 -3.88 0.29
CA CYS A 80 0.78 -4.81 0.99
C CYS A 80 0.03 -5.87 1.79
N THR A 81 -1.16 -5.56 2.33
CA THR A 81 -1.98 -6.54 3.06
C THR A 81 -2.58 -7.56 2.11
N ASN A 82 -3.11 -7.11 0.97
CA ASN A 82 -3.66 -8.00 -0.05
C ASN A 82 -2.58 -8.85 -0.73
N ASN A 83 -1.36 -8.32 -0.85
CA ASN A 83 -0.23 -8.98 -1.50
C ASN A 83 0.83 -9.47 -0.50
N PHE A 84 0.48 -9.61 0.78
CA PHE A 84 1.40 -10.01 1.86
C PHE A 84 2.09 -11.36 1.57
N ASN A 85 1.42 -12.22 0.80
CA ASN A 85 1.94 -13.52 0.38
C ASN A 85 3.02 -13.46 -0.72
N GLU A 86 3.17 -12.37 -1.47
CA GLU A 86 4.06 -12.37 -2.65
C GLU A 86 5.54 -12.12 -2.31
N ASN A 87 5.85 -11.48 -1.17
CA ASN A 87 7.24 -11.13 -0.78
C ASN A 87 7.64 -11.61 0.62
N CYS A 88 6.71 -12.16 1.39
CA CYS A 88 7.04 -12.81 2.65
C CYS A 88 7.20 -14.30 2.38
N HIS A 89 8.36 -14.89 2.69
CA HIS A 89 8.55 -16.36 2.81
C HIS A 89 7.71 -16.92 3.98
N VAL A 90 6.46 -16.51 4.11
CA VAL A 90 5.51 -17.00 5.10
C VAL A 90 4.94 -18.28 4.52
N SER A 91 5.55 -19.41 4.88
CA SER A 91 4.84 -20.69 4.81
C SER A 91 3.66 -20.59 5.78
N ALA A 92 2.44 -20.58 5.23
CA ALA A 92 1.22 -20.66 6.02
C ALA A 92 1.16 -22.04 6.72
N SER A 93 1.76 -22.15 7.91
CA SER A 93 1.86 -23.41 8.65
C SER A 93 0.55 -23.84 9.34
N ASN A 94 -0.50 -23.01 9.32
CA ASN A 94 -1.74 -23.24 10.07
C ASN A 94 -3.01 -23.32 9.22
N ILE A 95 -2.88 -23.31 7.89
CA ILE A 95 -3.94 -23.75 6.98
C ILE A 95 -3.34 -25.00 6.33
N GLY A 96 -4.05 -26.13 6.35
CA GLY A 96 -3.55 -27.43 5.84
C GLY A 96 -2.96 -27.36 4.43
N PRO A 97 -2.40 -28.44 3.86
CA PRO A 97 -1.45 -28.43 2.74
C PRO A 97 -2.05 -27.81 1.47
N ILE A 98 -2.08 -26.49 1.40
CA ILE A 98 -2.36 -25.69 0.22
C ILE A 98 -0.98 -25.27 -0.25
N ASN A 99 -0.37 -26.10 -1.10
CA ASN A 99 0.97 -25.86 -1.66
C ASN A 99 1.03 -24.68 -2.63
N SER A 100 -0.10 -24.05 -2.93
CA SER A 100 -0.17 -22.77 -3.62
C SER A 100 -1.54 -22.20 -3.32
N VAL A 101 -1.60 -21.06 -2.64
CA VAL A 101 -2.72 -20.15 -2.89
C VAL A 101 -2.46 -19.63 -4.29
N GLU A 102 -3.01 -20.29 -5.30
CA GLU A 102 -2.98 -19.78 -6.68
C GLU A 102 -3.80 -18.49 -6.69
N ASN A 103 -3.11 -17.38 -6.48
CA ASN A 103 -3.70 -16.06 -6.56
C ASN A 103 -4.08 -15.80 -8.02
N PHE A 104 -5.37 -15.55 -8.25
CA PHE A 104 -6.00 -15.14 -9.51
C PHE A 104 -5.55 -13.76 -10.03
N ASN A 105 -4.39 -13.25 -9.59
CA ASN A 105 -3.79 -12.00 -10.05
C ASN A 105 -2.54 -12.22 -10.92
N HIS A 106 -2.42 -13.41 -11.52
CA HIS A 106 -1.54 -13.57 -12.66
C HIS A 106 -2.15 -12.81 -13.85
N PHE A 107 -1.87 -11.52 -13.95
CA PHE A 107 -2.01 -10.79 -15.21
C PHE A 107 -0.85 -11.28 -16.08
N PRO A 108 -1.09 -12.17 -17.07
CA PRO A 108 -0.01 -12.77 -17.83
C PRO A 108 0.49 -11.73 -18.83
N LEU A 109 1.24 -10.73 -18.36
CA LEU A 109 1.74 -9.63 -19.16
C LEU A 109 2.48 -10.14 -20.38
N GLU A 110 3.23 -11.24 -20.24
CA GLU A 110 3.88 -11.94 -21.35
C GLU A 110 2.87 -12.41 -22.41
N LYS A 111 1.76 -13.03 -22.02
CA LYS A 111 0.70 -13.44 -22.97
C LYS A 111 -0.01 -12.25 -23.59
N ILE A 112 -0.16 -11.15 -22.86
CA ILE A 112 -0.75 -9.91 -23.37
C ILE A 112 0.18 -9.28 -24.41
N VAL A 113 1.48 -9.22 -24.12
CA VAL A 113 2.51 -8.73 -25.06
C VAL A 113 2.55 -9.60 -26.31
N GLU A 114 2.60 -10.92 -26.15
CA GLU A 114 2.58 -11.89 -27.25
C GLU A 114 1.33 -11.72 -28.15
N PHE A 115 0.16 -11.50 -27.53
CA PHE A 115 -1.06 -11.21 -28.26
C PHE A 115 -0.97 -9.92 -29.09
N TYR A 116 -0.42 -8.84 -28.52
CA TYR A 116 -0.24 -7.57 -29.23
C TYR A 116 0.78 -7.67 -30.37
N GLU A 117 1.90 -8.37 -30.16
CA GLU A 117 2.89 -8.62 -31.20
C GLU A 117 2.28 -9.37 -32.39
N LYS A 118 1.49 -10.42 -32.12
CA LYS A 118 0.81 -11.18 -33.17
C LYS A 118 -0.22 -10.35 -33.94
N GLN A 119 -0.89 -9.41 -33.28
CA GLN A 119 -1.81 -8.49 -33.96
C GLN A 119 -1.06 -7.49 -34.85
N LEU A 120 0.08 -6.96 -34.39
CA LEU A 120 0.95 -6.10 -35.18
C LEU A 120 1.50 -6.80 -36.41
N GLU A 121 1.89 -8.08 -36.30
CA GLU A 121 2.36 -8.91 -37.42
C GLU A 121 1.28 -8.99 -38.52
N LYS A 122 0.04 -9.33 -38.14
CA LYS A 122 -1.08 -9.44 -39.10
C LYS A 122 -1.40 -8.12 -39.79
N GLU A 123 -1.36 -7.01 -39.06
CA GLU A 123 -1.58 -5.68 -39.65
C GLU A 123 -0.47 -5.34 -40.67
N ARG A 124 0.78 -5.72 -40.39
CA ARG A 124 1.91 -5.54 -41.33
C ARG A 124 1.75 -6.41 -42.58
N GLU A 125 1.41 -7.68 -42.42
CA GLU A 125 1.17 -8.59 -43.56
C GLU A 125 0.05 -8.07 -44.47
N LYS A 126 -1.05 -7.62 -43.88
CA LYS A 126 -2.19 -7.04 -44.59
C LYS A 126 -1.81 -5.74 -45.31
N PHE A 127 -0.98 -4.90 -44.70
CA PHE A 127 -0.47 -3.69 -45.34
C PHE A 127 0.41 -4.02 -46.56
N GLU A 128 1.32 -4.98 -46.43
CA GLU A 128 2.19 -5.42 -47.54
C GLU A 128 1.41 -6.08 -48.68
N SER A 129 0.36 -6.87 -48.39
CA SER A 129 -0.50 -7.43 -49.44
C SER A 129 -1.25 -6.33 -50.19
N LEU A 130 -1.81 -5.34 -49.48
CA LEU A 130 -2.51 -4.20 -50.10
C LEU A 130 -1.57 -3.30 -50.90
N LYS A 131 -0.30 -3.19 -50.50
CA LYS A 131 0.72 -2.46 -51.26
C LYS A 131 1.04 -3.15 -52.59
N LYS A 132 1.18 -4.48 -52.57
CA LYS A 132 1.40 -5.29 -53.79
C LYS A 132 0.20 -5.33 -54.73
N GLU A 133 -1.02 -5.17 -54.21
CA GLU A 133 -2.24 -5.12 -55.00
C GLU A 133 -2.47 -3.74 -55.67
N LYS A 134 -1.73 -2.71 -55.25
CA LYS A 134 -1.74 -1.36 -55.81
C LYS A 134 -0.62 -1.08 -56.82
N GLU A 135 0.36 -1.98 -56.95
CA GLU A 135 1.39 -1.99 -58.01
C GLU A 135 0.92 -2.84 -59.20
#